data_AF-A0A0U3KQR4-F1
#
_entry.id   AF-A0A0U3KQR4-F1
#
_cell.length_a   1.000
_cell.length_b   1.000
_cell.length_c   1.000
_cell.angle_alpha   90.00
_cell.angle_beta   90.00
_cell.angle_gamma   90.00
#
_symmetry.space_group_name_H-M   'P 1'
#
loop_
_entity.id
_entity.type
_entity.pdbx_description
1 polymer ?
#
loop_
_entity_poly.entity_id
_entity_poly.type
_entity_poly.pdbx_seq_one_letter_code
_entity_poly.pdbx_strand_id
1 'polypeptide(L)'
;WHRWIYDDYYRSYLLPLEKYGLTIPHDLVEEAWKRIVDKGYVHEVARFFATGWPVNYWRIDAMTDKDFEWFEDKYPGWYSKYGKWWENYNRLAYPGRNKPIAFEDVGYQYPHRCWTCMVPALIREDMVVEKVDDQWRTYCSETCYWTDAVAFRGEYDGRPTPNMGRLTGFREWETLHHGKDLADIVSDLGYVRDDGKTLIA
;
A
#
# COMPACT_ATOMS: atom_id res chain seq x y z
N TRP A 1 -0.49 -13.72 -10.34
CA TRP A 1 -0.72 -12.41 -10.99
C TRP A 1 -0.54 -12.50 -12.49
N HIS A 2 0.62 -12.95 -13.01
CA HIS A 2 0.88 -13.08 -14.46
C HIS A 2 -0.27 -13.73 -15.25
N ARG A 3 -0.61 -14.98 -14.92
CA ARG A 3 -1.69 -15.72 -15.61
C ARG A 3 -2.98 -14.91 -15.71
N TRP A 4 -3.54 -14.49 -14.57
CA TRP A 4 -4.87 -13.89 -14.55
C TRP A 4 -4.91 -12.44 -15.03
N ILE A 5 -3.90 -11.64 -14.70
CA ILE A 5 -3.92 -10.21 -15.02
C ILE A 5 -3.22 -9.93 -16.35
N TYR A 6 -2.07 -10.55 -16.58
CA TYR A 6 -1.32 -10.32 -17.80
C TYR A 6 -1.87 -11.17 -18.96
N ASP A 7 -1.95 -12.49 -18.81
CA ASP A 7 -2.35 -13.37 -19.91
C ASP A 7 -3.86 -13.34 -20.17
N ASP A 8 -4.67 -13.51 -19.14
CA ASP A 8 -6.13 -13.62 -19.29
C ASP A 8 -6.77 -12.24 -19.47
N TYR A 9 -6.50 -11.28 -18.57
CA TYR A 9 -7.16 -9.97 -18.62
C TYR A 9 -6.52 -9.02 -19.65
N TYR A 10 -5.22 -8.75 -19.56
CA TYR A 10 -4.58 -7.79 -20.47
C TYR A 10 -4.51 -8.34 -21.91
N ARG A 11 -3.86 -9.49 -22.12
CA ARG A 11 -3.63 -10.01 -23.48
C ARG A 11 -4.89 -10.55 -24.13
N SER A 12 -5.68 -11.34 -23.42
CA SER A 12 -6.82 -12.04 -24.03
C SER A 12 -8.10 -11.20 -24.03
N TYR A 13 -8.27 -10.25 -23.10
CA TYR A 13 -9.46 -9.41 -23.01
C TYR A 13 -9.25 -7.96 -23.43
N LEU A 14 -8.24 -7.24 -22.93
CA LEU A 14 -8.05 -5.82 -23.23
C LEU A 14 -7.45 -5.57 -24.63
N LEU A 15 -6.38 -6.26 -25.01
CA LEU A 15 -5.73 -6.05 -26.33
C LEU A 15 -6.70 -6.18 -27.51
N PRO A 16 -7.61 -7.18 -27.58
CA PRO A 16 -8.54 -7.28 -28.68
C PRO A 16 -9.51 -6.10 -28.80
N LEU A 17 -9.66 -5.26 -27.78
CA LEU A 17 -10.53 -4.09 -27.82
C LEU A 17 -9.94 -2.95 -28.66
N GLU A 18 -8.65 -2.97 -28.99
CA GLU A 18 -8.02 -1.97 -29.86
C GLU A 18 -8.62 -1.96 -31.27
N LYS A 19 -9.12 -3.11 -31.73
CA LYS A 19 -9.84 -3.19 -33.02
C LYS A 19 -11.14 -2.36 -33.04
N TYR A 20 -11.64 -1.97 -31.87
CA TYR A 20 -12.80 -1.09 -31.70
C TYR A 20 -12.40 0.37 -31.47
N GLY A 21 -11.12 0.73 -31.61
CA GLY A 21 -10.62 2.09 -31.51
C GLY A 21 -10.23 2.54 -30.09
N LEU A 22 -10.18 1.63 -29.12
CA LEU A 22 -9.60 1.92 -27.80
C LEU A 22 -8.08 1.96 -27.88
N THR A 23 -7.45 2.87 -27.13
CA THR A 23 -5.99 2.91 -26.95
C THR A 23 -5.66 2.33 -25.59
N ILE A 24 -4.97 1.19 -25.55
CA ILE A 24 -4.60 0.53 -24.30
C ILE A 24 -3.24 1.09 -23.82
N PRO A 25 -3.10 1.50 -22.55
CA PRO A 25 -1.83 2.00 -22.03
C PRO A 25 -0.87 0.85 -21.70
N HIS A 26 -0.28 0.24 -22.72
CA HIS A 26 0.57 -0.96 -22.57
C HIS A 26 1.77 -0.71 -21.64
N ASP A 27 2.39 0.47 -21.74
CA ASP A 27 3.52 0.89 -20.92
C ASP A 27 3.16 0.90 -19.43
N LEU A 28 1.96 1.38 -19.07
CA LEU A 28 1.48 1.35 -17.69
C LEU A 28 1.21 -0.08 -17.19
N VAL A 29 0.78 -0.99 -18.07
CA VAL A 29 0.61 -2.41 -17.73
C VAL A 29 1.96 -3.06 -17.43
N GLU A 30 2.97 -2.80 -18.27
CA GLU A 30 4.33 -3.30 -18.05
C GLU A 30 4.95 -2.72 -16.78
N GLU A 31 4.76 -1.43 -16.51
CA GLU A 31 5.25 -0.81 -15.27
C GLU A 31 4.55 -1.40 -14.05
N ALA A 32 3.23 -1.60 -14.08
CA ALA A 32 2.51 -2.25 -13.00
C ALA A 32 3.06 -3.67 -12.72
N TRP A 33 3.40 -4.43 -13.77
CA TRP A 33 4.03 -5.74 -13.64
C TRP A 33 5.41 -5.66 -12.96
N LYS A 34 6.29 -4.76 -13.42
CA LYS A 34 7.61 -4.55 -12.83
C LYS A 34 7.53 -4.17 -11.35
N ARG A 35 6.58 -3.30 -10.98
CA ARG A 35 6.36 -2.94 -9.57
C ARG A 35 6.02 -4.17 -8.73
N ILE A 36 5.14 -5.02 -9.23
CA ILE A 36 4.65 -6.19 -8.51
C ILE A 36 5.72 -7.27 -8.37
N VAL A 37 6.49 -7.53 -9.43
CA VAL A 37 7.44 -8.64 -9.48
C VAL A 37 8.85 -8.22 -9.13
N ASP A 38 9.36 -7.17 -9.76
CA ASP A 38 10.78 -6.80 -9.64
C ASP A 38 11.02 -5.93 -8.42
N LYS A 39 10.09 -5.01 -8.12
CA LYS A 39 10.21 -4.10 -6.97
C LYS A 39 9.67 -4.71 -5.67
N GLY A 40 9.09 -5.91 -5.72
CA GLY A 40 8.63 -6.67 -4.56
C GLY A 40 7.41 -6.06 -3.85
N TYR A 41 6.57 -5.31 -4.57
CA TYR A 41 5.44 -4.55 -4.01
C TYR A 41 4.60 -5.34 -3.00
N VAL A 42 4.25 -6.59 -3.30
CA VAL A 42 3.39 -7.41 -2.43
C VAL A 42 4.06 -7.77 -1.10
N HIS A 43 5.38 -7.91 -1.10
CA HIS A 43 6.16 -8.14 0.12
C HIS A 43 6.29 -6.86 0.95
N GLU A 44 6.37 -5.71 0.29
CA GLU A 44 6.28 -4.41 0.98
C GLU A 44 4.91 -4.20 1.61
N VAL A 45 3.82 -4.55 0.90
CA VAL A 45 2.46 -4.54 1.46
C VAL A 45 2.39 -5.40 2.72
N ALA A 46 2.99 -6.59 2.71
CA ALA A 46 2.99 -7.47 3.88
C ALA A 46 3.72 -6.83 5.08
N ARG A 47 4.90 -6.22 4.86
CA ARG A 47 5.62 -5.47 5.91
C ARG A 47 4.80 -4.30 6.43
N PHE A 48 4.11 -3.55 5.56
CA PHE A 48 3.26 -2.45 5.95
C PHE A 48 2.15 -2.89 6.90
N PHE A 49 1.37 -3.90 6.52
CA PHE A 49 0.27 -4.38 7.37
C PHE A 49 0.76 -5.01 8.67
N ALA A 50 1.86 -5.75 8.63
CA ALA A 50 2.46 -6.32 9.83
C ALA A 50 3.06 -5.24 10.74
N THR A 51 3.61 -4.16 10.18
CA THR A 51 4.07 -3.01 10.98
C THR A 51 2.89 -2.29 11.63
N GLY A 52 1.83 -2.04 10.86
CA GLY A 52 0.61 -1.37 11.28
C GLY A 52 -0.39 -2.25 12.02
N TRP A 53 0.01 -3.43 12.50
CA TRP A 53 -0.90 -4.40 13.10
C TRP A 53 -1.82 -3.87 14.21
N PRO A 54 -1.44 -2.89 15.07
CA PRO A 54 -2.33 -2.40 16.13
C PRO A 54 -3.61 -1.74 15.61
N VAL A 55 -3.62 -1.31 14.34
CA VAL A 55 -4.78 -0.65 13.69
C VAL A 55 -5.43 -1.55 12.64
N ASN A 56 -5.17 -2.85 12.70
CA ASN A 56 -5.89 -3.85 11.91
C ASN A 56 -7.06 -4.41 12.75
N TYR A 57 -8.08 -4.91 12.06
CA TYR A 57 -9.17 -5.70 12.65
C TYR A 57 -8.95 -7.22 12.43
N TRP A 58 -7.72 -7.62 12.14
CA TRP A 58 -7.28 -9.01 11.95
C TRP A 58 -5.86 -9.19 12.49
N ARG A 59 -5.50 -10.46 12.69
CA ARG A 59 -4.20 -10.86 13.23
C ARG A 59 -3.24 -11.24 12.11
N ILE A 60 -1.94 -10.97 12.30
CA ILE A 60 -0.89 -11.39 11.37
C ILE A 60 0.11 -12.23 12.14
N ASP A 61 0.20 -13.51 11.77
CA ASP A 61 1.14 -14.43 12.38
C ASP A 61 2.58 -14.15 11.93
N ALA A 62 3.53 -14.45 12.81
CA ALA A 62 4.93 -14.39 12.48
C ALA A 62 5.34 -15.55 11.54
N MET A 63 6.35 -15.31 10.72
CA MET A 63 6.90 -16.33 9.83
C MET A 63 7.77 -17.33 10.57
N THR A 64 7.76 -18.56 10.08
CA THR A 64 8.57 -19.68 10.54
C THR A 64 9.69 -20.00 9.55
N ASP A 65 10.63 -20.85 9.94
CA ASP A 65 11.71 -21.32 9.05
C ASP A 65 11.17 -21.94 7.76
N LYS A 66 10.04 -22.66 7.83
CA LYS A 66 9.38 -23.22 6.65
C LYS A 66 8.86 -22.14 5.69
N ASP A 67 8.37 -21.04 6.24
CA ASP A 67 7.90 -19.91 5.43
C ASP A 67 9.09 -19.22 4.76
N PHE A 68 10.19 -19.03 5.50
CA PHE A 68 11.43 -18.47 4.95
C PHE A 68 12.01 -19.33 3.83
N GLU A 69 12.11 -20.64 4.02
CA GLU A 69 12.55 -21.58 2.98
C GLU A 69 11.65 -21.50 1.74
N TRP A 70 10.33 -21.46 1.93
CA TRP A 70 9.39 -21.34 0.81
C TRP A 70 9.53 -20.02 0.07
N PHE A 71 9.63 -18.90 0.78
CA PHE A 71 9.81 -17.59 0.14
C PHE A 71 11.14 -17.49 -0.60
N GLU A 72 12.23 -18.03 -0.07
CA GLU A 72 13.52 -18.04 -0.74
C GLU A 72 13.51 -18.92 -2.01
N ASP A 73 12.82 -20.07 -1.98
CA ASP A 73 12.62 -20.93 -3.17
C ASP A 73 11.81 -20.22 -4.26
N LYS A 74 10.73 -19.52 -3.88
CA LYS A 74 9.84 -18.83 -4.84
C LYS A 74 10.37 -17.48 -5.30
N TYR A 75 11.15 -16.82 -4.45
CA TYR A 75 11.68 -15.49 -4.67
C TYR A 75 13.14 -15.47 -4.21
N PRO A 76 14.09 -15.97 -5.02
CA PRO A 76 15.50 -15.99 -4.64
C PRO A 76 16.01 -14.60 -4.22
N GLY A 77 16.69 -14.53 -3.07
CA GLY A 77 17.11 -13.29 -2.43
C GLY A 77 16.09 -12.67 -1.46
N TRP A 78 14.89 -13.22 -1.34
CA TRP A 78 13.84 -12.69 -0.47
C TRP A 78 14.28 -12.65 0.98
N TYR A 79 14.89 -13.71 1.50
CA TYR A 79 15.32 -13.75 2.90
C TYR A 79 16.39 -12.69 3.18
N SER A 80 17.32 -12.47 2.24
CA SER A 80 18.35 -11.43 2.38
C SER A 80 17.77 -10.02 2.52
N LYS A 81 16.64 -9.75 1.85
CA LYS A 81 15.96 -8.45 1.86
C LYS A 81 14.96 -8.29 3.01
N TYR A 82 14.21 -9.35 3.33
CA TYR A 82 13.04 -9.29 4.22
C TYR A 82 13.17 -10.13 5.49
N GLY A 83 13.98 -11.19 5.48
CA GLY A 83 14.04 -12.21 6.54
C GLY A 83 14.32 -11.62 7.92
N LYS A 84 15.40 -10.83 8.04
CA LYS A 84 15.77 -10.18 9.31
C LYS A 84 14.65 -9.30 9.89
N TRP A 85 13.86 -8.65 9.04
CA TRP A 85 12.72 -7.86 9.51
C TRP A 85 11.62 -8.76 10.08
N TRP A 86 11.30 -9.87 9.42
CA TRP A 86 10.30 -10.84 9.89
C TRP A 86 10.74 -11.61 11.14
N GLU A 87 12.03 -11.89 11.30
CA GLU A 87 12.59 -12.42 12.56
C GLU A 87 12.39 -11.45 13.72
N ASN A 88 12.61 -10.15 13.47
CA ASN A 88 12.32 -9.11 14.46
C ASN A 88 10.82 -9.03 14.77
N TYR A 89 9.95 -9.15 13.76
CA TYR A 89 8.51 -9.22 13.98
C TYR A 89 8.12 -10.36 14.92
N ASN A 90 8.69 -11.55 14.73
CA ASN A 90 8.48 -12.68 15.63
C ASN A 90 9.01 -12.40 17.06
N ARG A 91 10.24 -11.89 17.16
CA ARG A 91 10.86 -11.54 18.46
C ARG A 91 10.03 -10.54 19.25
N LEU A 92 9.34 -9.63 18.57
CA LEU A 92 8.54 -8.54 19.14
C LEU A 92 7.06 -8.90 19.33
N ALA A 93 6.66 -10.15 19.12
CA ALA A 93 5.25 -10.56 19.21
C ALA A 93 4.71 -10.66 20.65
N TYR A 94 5.52 -10.39 21.69
CA TYR A 94 5.16 -10.62 23.10
C TYR A 94 4.71 -9.34 23.82
N PRO A 95 3.41 -9.19 24.16
CA PRO A 95 2.91 -8.00 24.84
C PRO A 95 3.63 -7.74 26.17
N GLY A 96 3.87 -6.46 26.47
CA GLY A 96 4.47 -6.00 27.72
C GLY A 96 6.00 -6.19 27.85
N ARG A 97 6.65 -6.86 26.88
CA ARG A 97 8.11 -7.00 26.84
C ARG A 97 8.80 -5.97 25.95
N ASN A 98 8.09 -5.49 24.94
CA ASN A 98 8.58 -4.59 23.91
C ASN A 98 7.46 -3.66 23.43
N LYS A 99 7.81 -2.63 22.66
CA LYS A 99 6.83 -1.78 21.98
C LYS A 99 6.31 -2.51 20.74
N PRO A 100 5.15 -2.12 20.18
CA PRO A 100 4.75 -2.56 18.85
C PRO A 100 5.88 -2.26 17.85
N ILE A 101 6.08 -3.15 16.86
CA ILE A 101 7.19 -3.05 15.90
C ILE A 101 7.27 -1.70 15.17
N ALA A 102 6.14 -1.01 14.98
CA ALA A 102 6.08 0.35 14.42
C ALA A 102 6.90 1.39 15.21
N PHE A 103 7.21 1.11 16.48
CA PHE A 103 7.93 2.00 17.39
C PHE A 103 9.27 1.40 17.85
N GLU A 104 9.75 0.37 17.17
CA GLU A 104 11.03 -0.30 17.43
C GLU A 104 12.00 -0.02 16.28
N ASP A 105 13.30 0.05 16.58
CA ASP A 105 14.34 0.26 15.56
C ASP A 105 14.67 -1.06 14.85
N VAL A 106 13.84 -1.41 13.87
CA VAL A 106 13.98 -2.64 13.06
C VAL A 106 14.29 -2.35 11.59
N GLY A 107 14.75 -1.14 11.28
CA GLY A 107 15.14 -0.75 9.92
C GLY A 107 13.97 -0.67 8.92
N TYR A 108 12.77 -0.33 9.39
CA TYR A 108 11.60 -0.07 8.55
C TYR A 108 11.04 1.32 8.85
N GLN A 109 10.65 2.06 7.82
CA GLN A 109 9.94 3.33 8.00
C GLN A 109 8.55 3.18 7.41
N TYR A 110 7.56 3.58 8.20
CA TYR A 110 6.17 3.54 7.78
C TYR A 110 5.94 4.52 6.61
N PRO A 111 5.39 4.08 5.47
CA PRO A 111 5.20 4.92 4.31
C PRO A 111 4.01 5.88 4.50
N HIS A 112 4.06 7.03 3.83
CA HIS A 112 2.87 7.88 3.64
C HIS A 112 1.84 7.17 2.75
N ARG A 113 0.57 7.57 2.86
CA ARG A 113 -0.49 7.08 1.98
C ARG A 113 -0.54 7.89 0.70
N CYS A 114 -0.96 7.24 -0.39
CA CYS A 114 -1.22 7.93 -1.64
C CYS A 114 -2.55 8.69 -1.55
N TRP A 115 -2.55 9.98 -1.88
CA TRP A 115 -3.74 10.81 -1.97
C TRP A 115 -4.81 10.23 -2.90
N THR A 116 -4.36 9.67 -4.04
CA THR A 116 -5.25 9.17 -5.09
C THR A 116 -5.93 7.86 -4.70
N CYS A 117 -5.14 6.81 -4.49
CA CYS A 117 -5.65 5.45 -4.33
C CYS A 117 -5.79 4.99 -2.87
N MET A 118 -5.34 5.80 -1.89
CA MET A 118 -5.34 5.48 -0.45
C MET A 118 -4.42 4.34 -0.02
N VAL A 119 -3.69 3.74 -0.95
CA VAL A 119 -2.71 2.69 -0.69
C VAL A 119 -1.38 3.33 -0.24
N PRO A 120 -0.62 2.72 0.69
CA PRO A 120 0.72 3.20 1.05
C PRO A 120 1.67 3.34 -0.15
N ALA A 121 2.49 4.40 -0.14
CA ALA A 121 3.57 4.62 -1.10
C ALA A 121 4.78 3.72 -0.77
N LEU A 122 4.65 2.43 -1.09
CA LEU A 122 5.56 1.37 -0.67
C LEU A 122 6.87 1.29 -1.46
N ILE A 123 6.82 1.62 -2.75
CA ILE A 123 8.00 1.71 -3.60
C ILE A 123 8.45 3.17 -3.57
N ARG A 124 9.57 3.44 -2.91
CA ARG A 124 10.01 4.82 -2.64
C ARG A 124 10.44 5.55 -3.89
N GLU A 125 11.03 4.82 -4.82
CA GLU A 125 11.54 5.35 -6.09
C GLU A 125 10.39 5.83 -6.99
N ASP A 126 9.17 5.33 -6.79
CA ASP A 126 7.97 5.72 -7.53
C ASP A 126 7.21 6.86 -6.85
N MET A 127 7.63 7.29 -5.65
CA MET A 127 6.90 8.25 -4.85
C MET A 127 7.02 9.65 -5.44
N VAL A 128 5.88 10.30 -5.65
CA VAL A 128 5.79 11.70 -6.07
C VAL A 128 5.24 12.51 -4.91
N VAL A 129 5.84 13.65 -4.60
CA VAL A 129 5.35 14.59 -3.59
C VAL A 129 5.20 15.95 -4.25
N GLU A 130 3.97 16.42 -4.37
CA GLU A 130 3.66 17.65 -5.09
C GLU A 130 2.59 18.48 -4.41
N LYS A 131 2.59 19.78 -4.70
CA LYS A 131 1.57 20.71 -4.20
C LYS A 131 0.43 20.83 -5.21
N VAL A 132 -0.74 20.31 -4.86
CA VAL A 132 -1.94 20.34 -5.70
C VAL A 132 -3.08 20.99 -4.94
N ASP A 133 -3.69 22.01 -5.54
CA ASP A 133 -4.76 22.80 -4.91
C ASP A 133 -4.35 23.39 -3.55
N ASP A 134 -3.13 23.94 -3.50
CA ASP A 134 -2.49 24.47 -2.30
C ASP A 134 -2.24 23.48 -1.15
N GLN A 135 -2.39 22.19 -1.40
CA GLN A 135 -2.11 21.13 -0.45
C GLN A 135 -0.93 20.27 -0.90
N TRP A 136 0.03 20.05 -0.01
CA TRP A 136 1.07 19.03 -0.22
C TRP A 136 0.44 17.65 -0.14
N ARG A 137 0.69 16.82 -1.16
CA ARG A 137 0.14 15.48 -1.30
C ARG A 137 1.22 14.50 -1.71
N THR A 138 1.10 13.27 -1.22
CA THR A 138 1.98 12.17 -1.61
C THR A 138 1.25 11.22 -2.57
N TYR A 139 1.96 10.71 -3.56
CA TYR A 139 1.45 9.76 -4.54
C TYR A 139 2.38 8.56 -4.64
N CYS A 140 1.80 7.36 -4.74
CA CYS A 140 2.59 6.13 -4.87
C CYS A 140 3.09 5.87 -6.30
N SER A 141 2.76 6.75 -7.27
CA SER A 141 3.19 6.67 -8.67
C SER A 141 2.85 7.95 -9.41
N GLU A 142 3.54 8.20 -10.52
CA GLU A 142 3.21 9.28 -11.47
C GLU A 142 1.77 9.19 -11.98
N THR A 143 1.25 7.98 -12.25
CA THR A 143 -0.14 7.79 -12.68
C THR A 143 -1.14 8.23 -11.61
N CYS A 144 -0.84 7.98 -10.33
CA CYS A 144 -1.68 8.47 -9.24
C CYS A 144 -1.65 9.99 -9.15
N TYR A 145 -0.46 10.60 -9.29
CA TYR A 145 -0.33 12.06 -9.37
C TYR A 145 -1.12 12.63 -10.55
N TRP A 146 -0.89 12.13 -11.76
CA TRP A 146 -1.59 12.56 -12.97
C TRP A 146 -3.11 12.45 -12.83
N THR A 147 -3.60 11.37 -12.22
CA THR A 147 -5.03 11.15 -12.00
C THR A 147 -5.65 12.30 -11.19
N ASP A 148 -5.03 12.68 -10.07
CA ASP A 148 -5.52 13.77 -9.21
C ASP A 148 -5.23 15.15 -9.81
N ALA A 149 -4.03 15.35 -10.35
CA ALA A 149 -3.53 16.64 -10.76
C ALA A 149 -4.04 17.10 -12.15
N VAL A 150 -4.35 16.15 -13.04
CA VAL A 150 -4.67 16.40 -14.45
C VAL A 150 -6.00 15.78 -14.87
N ALA A 151 -6.19 14.48 -14.63
CA ALA A 151 -7.35 13.77 -15.20
C ALA A 151 -8.67 14.09 -14.49
N PHE A 152 -8.67 14.15 -13.15
CA PHE A 152 -9.87 14.33 -12.34
C PHE A 152 -10.11 15.82 -12.06
N ARG A 153 -10.17 16.60 -13.16
CA ARG A 153 -10.40 18.04 -13.16
C ARG A 153 -11.76 18.38 -13.74
N GLY A 154 -12.12 19.67 -13.72
CA GLY A 154 -13.38 20.14 -14.30
C GLY A 154 -13.43 20.03 -15.82
N GLU A 155 -12.26 19.95 -16.46
CA GLU A 155 -12.07 19.74 -17.88
C GLU A 155 -10.87 18.82 -18.11
N TYR A 156 -10.97 17.93 -19.09
CA TYR A 156 -9.91 17.02 -19.51
C TYR A 156 -9.93 16.87 -21.04
N ASP A 157 -8.78 17.07 -21.70
CA ASP A 157 -8.65 17.05 -23.18
C ASP A 157 -9.72 17.88 -23.92
N GLY A 158 -9.98 19.09 -23.43
CA GLY A 158 -10.96 20.01 -24.03
C GLY A 158 -12.43 19.63 -23.78
N ARG A 159 -12.70 18.65 -22.91
CA ARG A 159 -14.04 18.17 -22.60
C ARG A 159 -14.39 18.39 -21.14
N PRO A 160 -15.58 18.92 -20.83
CA PRO A 160 -16.03 19.03 -19.45
C PRO A 160 -16.21 17.65 -18.83
N THR A 161 -15.73 17.47 -17.60
CA THR A 161 -15.73 16.20 -16.88
C THR A 161 -16.51 16.32 -15.56
N PRO A 162 -17.81 16.70 -15.58
CA PRO A 162 -18.57 17.02 -14.37
C PRO A 162 -18.75 15.83 -13.42
N ASN A 163 -18.59 14.61 -13.92
CA ASN A 163 -18.69 13.37 -13.13
C ASN A 163 -17.32 12.86 -12.65
N MET A 164 -16.21 13.45 -13.10
CA MET A 164 -14.89 13.12 -12.58
C MET A 164 -14.68 13.95 -11.31
N GLY A 165 -15.04 13.34 -10.18
CA GLY A 165 -14.97 14.00 -8.88
C GLY A 165 -13.54 14.38 -8.51
N ARG A 166 -13.36 15.54 -7.84
CA ARG A 166 -12.08 15.90 -7.24
C ARG A 166 -11.85 15.06 -5.99
N LEU A 167 -10.60 14.66 -5.77
CA LEU A 167 -10.20 13.95 -4.57
C LEU A 167 -9.99 14.95 -3.44
N THR A 168 -11.04 15.20 -2.67
CA THR A 168 -11.07 16.19 -1.59
C THR A 168 -11.28 15.53 -0.22
N GLY A 169 -11.27 16.35 0.83
CA GLY A 169 -11.52 15.94 2.21
C GLY A 169 -10.28 15.47 2.97
N PHE A 170 -10.50 15.01 4.20
CA PHE A 170 -9.47 14.34 5.00
C PHE A 170 -9.36 12.90 4.53
N ARG A 171 -8.27 12.59 3.82
CA ARG A 171 -8.08 11.31 3.17
C ARG A 171 -7.06 10.47 3.92
N GLU A 172 -5.83 10.96 3.99
CA GLU A 172 -4.70 10.23 4.55
C GLU A 172 -4.86 10.02 6.06
N TRP A 173 -4.47 8.84 6.52
CA TRP A 173 -4.55 8.46 7.94
C TRP A 173 -3.68 9.34 8.81
N GLU A 174 -2.51 9.68 8.29
CA GLU A 174 -1.51 10.52 8.94
C GLU A 174 -2.07 11.93 9.16
N THR A 175 -2.91 12.43 8.25
CA THR A 175 -3.61 13.71 8.41
C THR A 175 -4.77 13.60 9.39
N LEU A 176 -5.58 12.54 9.29
CA LEU A 176 -6.75 12.36 10.14
C LEU A 176 -6.40 12.17 11.62
N HIS A 177 -5.31 11.47 11.89
CA HIS A 177 -4.88 11.10 13.24
C HIS A 177 -3.63 11.85 13.71
N HIS A 178 -3.25 12.94 13.04
CA HIS A 178 -2.09 13.72 13.41
C HIS A 178 -2.15 14.17 14.87
N GLY A 179 -1.11 13.86 15.65
CA GLY A 179 -1.00 14.24 17.06
C GLY A 179 -1.90 13.47 18.02
N LYS A 180 -2.65 12.45 17.56
CA LYS A 180 -3.46 11.59 18.43
C LYS A 180 -2.63 10.46 19.03
N ASP A 181 -3.03 10.00 20.22
CA ASP A 181 -2.48 8.79 20.83
C ASP A 181 -3.02 7.53 20.12
N LEU A 182 -2.18 6.51 19.96
CA LEU A 182 -2.56 5.27 19.28
C LEU A 182 -3.68 4.51 20.01
N ALA A 183 -3.66 4.49 21.35
CA ALA A 183 -4.69 3.80 22.12
C ALA A 183 -6.06 4.47 21.94
N ASP A 184 -6.09 5.80 21.91
CA ASP A 184 -7.31 6.56 21.63
C ASP A 184 -7.86 6.25 20.23
N ILE A 185 -6.99 6.22 19.21
CA ILE A 185 -7.39 5.87 17.84
C ILE A 185 -8.01 4.48 17.77
N VAL A 186 -7.35 3.48 18.37
CA VAL A 186 -7.82 2.09 18.39
C VAL A 186 -9.16 1.95 19.11
N SER A 187 -9.32 2.67 20.23
CA SER A 187 -10.59 2.72 20.98
C SER A 187 -11.70 3.36 20.17
N ASP A 188 -11.44 4.53 19.55
CA ASP A 188 -12.40 5.25 18.70
C ASP A 188 -12.87 4.41 17.50
N LEU A 189 -11.97 3.59 16.94
CA LEU A 189 -12.29 2.69 15.82
C LEU A 189 -13.00 1.41 16.26
N GLY A 190 -13.11 1.15 17.57
CA GLY A 190 -13.71 -0.07 18.09
C GLY A 190 -12.85 -1.32 17.88
N TYR A 191 -11.52 -1.18 17.81
CA TYR A 191 -10.60 -2.30 17.58
C TYR A 191 -10.19 -3.02 18.87
N VAL A 192 -11.14 -3.13 19.79
CA VAL A 192 -11.01 -3.75 21.11
C VAL A 192 -12.11 -4.80 21.26
N ARG A 193 -11.79 -5.93 21.89
CA ARG A 193 -12.73 -7.03 22.17
C ARG A 193 -13.72 -6.63 23.28
N ASP A 194 -14.71 -7.48 23.52
CA ASP A 194 -15.78 -7.28 24.52
C ASP A 194 -15.28 -7.03 25.95
N ASP A 195 -14.03 -7.43 26.27
CA ASP A 195 -13.42 -7.16 27.57
C ASP A 195 -12.91 -5.71 27.72
N GLY A 196 -13.04 -4.89 26.68
CA GLY A 196 -12.73 -3.45 26.67
C GLY A 196 -11.24 -3.13 26.74
N LYS A 197 -10.35 -4.13 26.65
CA LYS A 197 -8.90 -3.93 26.80
C LYS A 197 -8.04 -4.76 25.85
N THR A 198 -8.54 -5.89 25.38
CA THR A 198 -7.78 -6.76 24.49
C THR A 198 -8.01 -6.33 23.05
N LEU A 199 -6.94 -6.04 22.31
CA LEU A 199 -7.03 -5.68 20.89
C LEU A 199 -7.65 -6.80 20.05
N ILE A 200 -8.31 -6.44 18.95
CA ILE A 200 -8.81 -7.41 17.96
C ILE A 200 -7.65 -8.11 17.26
N ALA A 201 -6.61 -7.37 16.89
CA ALA A 201 -5.40 -7.85 16.23
C ALA A 201 -4.50 -8.71 17.15
#